data_AF-A0A0D3KCL7-F1
#
_entry.id   AF-A0A0D3KCL7-F1
#
_cell.length_a   1.000
_cell.length_b   1.000
_cell.length_c   1.000
_cell.angle_alpha   90.00
_cell.angle_beta   90.00
_cell.angle_gamma   90.00
#
_symmetry.space_group_name_H-M   'P 1'
#
loop_
_entity.id
_entity.type
_entity.pdbx_description
1 polymer ?
#
loop_
_entity_poly.entity_id
_entity_poly.type
_entity_poly.pdbx_seq_one_letter_code
_entity_poly.pdbx_strand_id
1 'polypeptide(L)'
;MSPSARELAFSAAGALAGIAAMLALQRALLTGSRAVTLAMQQSEEDQGEITRGRAKHDMTPSQLARRQAADPLISLMLDLLDRLSLTEACAVAEDLIAEHLEAAQREDAPPTELSTLAPRQPLRVLVSNEFGRLWQPLHLREALIDYDNEAHVTCRQYVPATFRELRNICNLAQALCSRVFVVGGQCNYLARCRAEGGVATLYMVPPSEWRLPEMERWRPQQLQRLLDVAQRALLDGAARMHMADKVKLVRKERAVGVLYEAEKHRTELHRTTTLMLDELAVHARQAVREEQRTNAALRSMPFCAFNGGRDVFVDVGSKDLGIFVDVGSKDLGIASLQRIVGATPQSTLHMGDQFTQTGNDLLARRACGTLWVDSPEETAVLLRYMLRMRAKG
;
A
#
# COMPACT_ATOMS: atom_id res chain seq x y z
N MET A 1 -45.11 43.67 -20.20
CA MET A 1 -45.63 43.94 -18.84
C MET A 1 -45.18 42.80 -17.94
N SER A 2 -44.41 43.14 -16.90
CA SER A 2 -43.87 42.25 -15.88
C SER A 2 -44.96 41.75 -14.91
N PRO A 3 -44.70 40.62 -14.24
CA PRO A 3 -44.81 40.54 -12.78
C PRO A 3 -43.46 40.09 -12.19
N SER A 4 -42.72 40.98 -11.52
CA SER A 4 -42.83 41.41 -10.11
C SER A 4 -42.40 40.34 -9.11
N ALA A 5 -41.27 40.65 -8.47
CA ALA A 5 -40.65 39.94 -7.37
C ALA A 5 -41.54 39.85 -6.12
N ARG A 6 -41.73 38.62 -5.62
CA ARG A 6 -41.93 38.26 -4.20
C ARG A 6 -42.26 36.77 -4.16
N GLU A 7 -41.21 35.92 -4.17
CA GLU A 7 -41.17 34.58 -3.54
C GLU A 7 -39.84 33.83 -3.81
N LEU A 8 -38.75 34.58 -3.97
CA LEU A 8 -37.37 34.07 -3.93
C LEU A 8 -36.69 34.67 -2.69
N ALA A 9 -37.13 34.24 -1.50
CA ALA A 9 -36.54 34.67 -0.23
C ALA A 9 -36.78 33.62 0.87
N PHE A 10 -35.91 32.60 0.90
CA PHE A 10 -35.40 31.78 2.02
C PHE A 10 -35.00 30.43 1.42
N SER A 11 -33.73 30.07 1.23
CA SER A 11 -32.64 30.10 2.21
C SER A 11 -31.30 30.45 1.54
N ALA A 12 -31.12 31.73 1.22
CA ALA A 12 -29.82 32.32 0.90
C ALA A 12 -28.97 32.63 2.16
N ALA A 13 -29.47 32.29 3.36
CA ALA A 13 -28.79 32.55 4.63
C ALA A 13 -27.65 31.56 4.95
N GLY A 14 -27.70 30.33 4.41
CA GLY A 14 -26.62 29.35 4.59
C GLY A 14 -25.39 29.61 3.69
N ALA A 15 -25.60 30.12 2.49
CA ALA A 15 -24.52 30.41 1.55
C ALA A 15 -23.73 31.69 1.92
N LEU A 16 -24.38 32.68 2.55
CA LEU A 16 -23.72 33.91 2.99
C LEU A 16 -22.89 33.72 4.27
N ALA A 17 -23.26 32.80 5.17
CA ALA A 17 -22.45 32.45 6.34
C ALA A 17 -21.14 31.74 5.96
N GLY A 18 -21.17 30.89 4.92
CA GLY A 18 -19.97 30.22 4.39
C GLY A 18 -19.02 31.18 3.65
N ILE A 19 -19.56 32.14 2.89
CA ILE A 19 -18.75 33.15 2.19
C ILE A 19 -18.15 34.17 3.18
N ALA A 20 -18.87 34.54 4.24
CA ALA A 20 -18.34 35.41 5.30
C ALA A 20 -17.20 34.72 6.09
N ALA A 21 -17.29 33.42 6.35
CA ALA A 21 -16.21 32.66 7.00
C ALA A 21 -14.98 32.47 6.08
N MET A 22 -15.18 32.23 4.78
CA MET A 22 -14.08 32.19 3.81
C MET A 22 -13.43 33.56 3.59
N LEU A 23 -14.21 34.64 3.54
CA LEU A 23 -13.67 36.01 3.45
C LEU A 23 -13.00 36.47 4.75
N ALA A 24 -13.45 35.99 5.91
CA ALA A 24 -12.78 36.24 7.19
C ALA A 24 -11.48 35.45 7.33
N LEU A 25 -11.41 34.20 6.84
CA LEU A 25 -10.17 33.41 6.78
C LEU A 25 -9.19 34.00 5.75
N GLN A 26 -9.71 34.45 4.60
CA GLN A 26 -8.93 35.11 3.56
C GLN A 26 -8.48 36.51 3.99
N ARG A 27 -9.28 37.27 4.77
CA ARG A 27 -8.83 38.51 5.42
C ARG A 27 -7.83 38.24 6.53
N ALA A 28 -7.99 37.21 7.35
CA ALA A 28 -7.01 36.86 8.38
C ALA A 28 -5.65 36.42 7.79
N LEU A 29 -5.66 35.83 6.58
CA LEU A 29 -4.46 35.49 5.82
C LEU A 29 -3.87 36.68 5.04
N LEU A 30 -4.68 37.67 4.65
CA LEU A 30 -4.26 38.83 3.85
C LEU A 30 -3.97 40.10 4.66
N THR A 31 -4.58 40.29 5.82
CA THR A 31 -4.23 41.35 6.77
C THR A 31 -3.27 40.77 7.79
N GLY A 32 -2.04 40.52 7.32
CA GLY A 32 -0.89 40.33 8.19
C GLY A 32 -0.88 41.43 9.24
N SER A 33 -1.22 41.06 10.47
CA SER A 33 -1.14 41.99 11.59
C SER A 33 0.34 42.30 11.79
N ARG A 34 0.65 43.59 11.68
CA ARG A 34 1.95 44.27 11.63
C ARG A 34 2.97 43.92 12.73
N ALA A 35 2.66 42.99 13.63
CA ALA A 35 3.58 42.49 14.65
C ALA A 35 4.60 41.46 14.10
N VAL A 36 4.28 40.76 13.00
CA VAL A 36 5.21 39.77 12.40
C VAL A 36 6.20 40.43 11.44
N THR A 37 5.79 41.51 10.74
CA THR A 37 6.66 42.20 9.77
C THR A 37 7.80 42.99 10.44
N LEU A 38 7.58 43.55 11.64
CA LEU A 38 8.64 44.22 12.41
C LEU A 38 9.63 43.22 13.04
N ALA A 39 9.18 42.02 13.41
CA ALA A 39 10.05 40.94 13.87
C ALA A 39 10.86 40.31 12.71
N MET A 40 10.31 40.29 11.50
CA MET A 40 11.01 39.78 10.32
C MET A 40 12.01 40.79 9.74
N GLN A 41 11.72 42.10 9.76
CA GLN A 41 12.67 43.12 9.27
C GLN A 41 13.88 43.30 10.20
N GLN A 42 13.75 43.05 11.51
CA GLN A 42 14.92 43.00 12.42
C GLN A 42 15.69 41.68 12.33
N SER A 43 15.16 40.64 11.65
CA SER A 43 15.87 39.37 11.39
C SER A 43 16.48 39.30 9.98
N GLU A 44 16.05 40.16 9.06
CA GLU A 44 16.55 40.21 7.68
C GLU A 44 17.87 40.98 7.53
N GLU A 45 18.30 41.76 8.54
CA GLU A 45 19.65 42.33 8.58
C GLU A 45 20.72 41.37 9.14
N ASP A 46 20.33 40.22 9.71
CA ASP A 46 21.26 39.29 10.38
C ASP A 46 21.30 37.87 9.77
N GLN A 47 20.75 37.68 8.57
CA GLN A 47 20.79 36.38 7.85
C GLN A 47 21.32 36.45 6.41
N GLY A 48 22.39 37.25 6.22
CA GLY A 48 23.23 37.15 5.05
C GLY A 48 24.11 35.90 5.05
N GLU A 49 23.54 34.69 4.94
CA GLU A 49 24.18 33.48 4.38
C GLU A 49 23.31 32.21 4.57
N ILE A 50 22.12 32.16 3.97
CA ILE A 50 21.41 30.87 3.79
C ILE A 50 21.17 30.63 2.30
N THR A 51 22.02 29.75 1.79
CA THR A 51 22.19 29.33 0.40
C THR A 51 20.88 28.88 -0.24
N ARG A 52 20.49 29.56 -1.33
CA ARG A 52 19.58 29.03 -2.35
C ARG A 52 20.10 27.67 -2.84
N GLY A 53 19.21 26.69 -2.91
CA GLY A 53 19.52 25.33 -3.34
C GLY A 53 20.21 25.30 -4.71
N ARG A 54 21.51 25.00 -4.68
CA ARG A 54 22.29 24.64 -5.86
C ARG A 54 22.26 23.12 -6.07
N ALA A 55 22.47 22.67 -7.31
CA ALA A 55 22.41 21.26 -7.67
C ALA A 55 23.49 20.45 -6.90
N LYS A 56 23.33 19.12 -6.83
CA LYS A 56 24.19 18.18 -6.06
C LYS A 56 25.70 18.25 -6.40
N HIS A 57 26.07 18.92 -7.49
CA HIS A 57 27.46 19.15 -7.92
C HIS A 57 28.08 20.45 -7.38
N ASP A 58 27.31 21.27 -6.65
CA ASP A 58 27.71 22.60 -6.17
C ASP A 58 27.97 22.66 -4.65
N MET A 59 28.05 21.51 -3.96
CA MET A 59 28.32 21.48 -2.53
C MET A 59 29.82 21.57 -2.26
N THR A 60 30.24 22.49 -1.40
CA THR A 60 31.62 22.57 -0.95
C THR A 60 31.97 21.38 -0.04
N PRO A 61 33.26 20.98 0.07
CA PRO A 61 33.68 19.90 0.98
C PRO A 61 33.20 20.10 2.43
N SER A 62 33.14 21.35 2.90
CA SER A 62 32.67 21.72 4.24
C SER A 62 31.14 21.66 4.39
N GLN A 63 30.36 21.77 3.31
CA GLN A 63 28.91 21.52 3.33
C GLN A 63 28.60 20.02 3.31
N LEU A 64 29.39 19.24 2.58
CA LEU A 64 29.29 17.77 2.58
C LEU A 64 29.64 17.20 3.95
N ALA A 65 30.72 17.67 4.58
CA ALA A 65 31.14 17.28 5.93
C ALA A 65 30.07 17.58 7.00
N ARG A 66 29.40 18.74 6.91
CA ARG A 66 28.30 19.10 7.82
C ARG A 66 27.08 18.19 7.66
N ARG A 67 26.75 17.76 6.43
CA ARG A 67 25.65 16.80 6.20
C ARG A 67 26.00 15.38 6.56
N GLN A 68 27.26 14.98 6.37
CA GLN A 68 27.80 13.70 6.84
C GLN A 68 27.61 13.53 8.35
N ALA A 69 27.89 14.59 9.11
CA ALA A 69 27.71 14.62 10.57
C ALA A 69 26.23 14.70 11.03
N ALA A 70 25.27 14.90 10.13
CA ALA A 70 23.86 15.10 10.47
C ALA A 70 23.00 13.83 10.31
N ASP A 71 23.50 12.79 9.63
CA ASP A 71 22.81 11.51 9.47
C ASP A 71 23.47 10.45 10.39
N PRO A 72 22.83 10.06 11.50
CA PRO A 72 23.40 9.12 12.47
C PRO A 72 23.70 7.75 11.88
N LEU A 73 22.86 7.27 10.95
CA LEU A 73 23.04 5.97 10.30
C LEU A 73 24.26 5.99 9.37
N ILE A 74 24.44 7.07 8.61
CA ILE A 74 25.62 7.19 7.74
C ILE A 74 26.88 7.46 8.55
N SER A 75 26.79 8.20 9.64
CA SER A 75 27.91 8.42 10.57
C SER A 75 28.39 7.09 11.18
N LEU A 76 27.46 6.25 11.64
CA LEU A 76 27.78 4.90 12.12
C LEU A 76 28.49 4.08 11.05
N MET A 77 27.98 4.08 9.81
CA MET A 77 28.60 3.32 8.72
C MET A 77 30.02 3.80 8.41
N LEU A 78 30.27 5.11 8.47
CA LEU A 78 31.61 5.68 8.29
C LEU A 78 32.55 5.27 9.44
N ASP A 79 32.10 5.38 10.70
CA ASP A 79 32.88 5.00 11.89
C ASP A 79 33.21 3.49 11.93
N LEU A 80 32.35 2.65 11.35
CA LEU A 80 32.61 1.22 11.21
C LEU A 80 33.64 0.94 10.10
N LEU A 81 33.56 1.67 8.98
CA LEU A 81 34.51 1.51 7.86
C LEU A 81 35.94 1.93 8.18
N ASP A 82 36.14 2.81 9.15
CA ASP A 82 37.48 3.14 9.67
C ASP A 82 38.18 1.93 10.31
N ARG A 83 37.42 0.90 10.70
CA ARG A 83 37.90 -0.25 11.47
C ARG A 83 37.63 -1.61 10.81
N LEU A 84 36.69 -1.67 9.87
CA LEU A 84 36.14 -2.90 9.31
C LEU A 84 36.03 -2.79 7.78
N SER A 85 36.01 -3.93 7.09
CA SER A 85 35.62 -3.96 5.69
C SER A 85 34.15 -3.52 5.51
N LEU A 86 33.76 -3.11 4.30
CA LEU A 86 32.36 -2.72 4.02
C LEU A 86 31.36 -3.83 4.35
N THR A 87 31.70 -5.07 4.04
CA THR A 87 30.86 -6.24 4.35
C THR A 87 30.69 -6.43 5.85
N GLU A 88 31.78 -6.35 6.62
CA GLU A 88 31.75 -6.44 8.08
C GLU A 88 31.02 -5.25 8.71
N ALA A 89 31.23 -4.04 8.21
CA ALA A 89 30.55 -2.83 8.67
C ALA A 89 29.03 -2.93 8.47
N CYS A 90 28.56 -3.37 7.30
CA CYS A 90 27.14 -3.62 7.05
C CYS A 90 26.57 -4.68 8.00
N ALA A 91 27.32 -5.77 8.26
CA ALA A 91 26.90 -6.82 9.17
C ALA A 91 26.76 -6.33 10.62
N VAL A 92 27.77 -5.62 11.13
CA VAL A 92 27.76 -5.09 12.50
C VAL A 92 26.67 -4.03 12.66
N ALA A 93 26.50 -3.12 11.70
CA ALA A 93 25.44 -2.12 11.76
C ALA A 93 24.04 -2.76 11.76
N GLU A 94 23.82 -3.79 10.93
CA GLU A 94 22.56 -4.55 10.89
C GLU A 94 22.24 -5.20 12.25
N ASP A 95 23.23 -5.82 12.89
CA ASP A 95 23.05 -6.47 14.20
C ASP A 95 22.78 -5.43 15.32
N LEU A 96 23.51 -4.30 15.33
CA LEU A 96 23.28 -3.20 16.27
C LEU A 96 21.87 -2.59 16.13
N ILE A 97 21.38 -2.46 14.88
CA ILE A 97 20.03 -1.97 14.58
C ILE A 97 18.98 -2.96 15.06
N ALA A 98 19.19 -4.26 14.85
CA ALA A 98 18.27 -5.30 15.30
C ALA A 98 18.15 -5.30 16.83
N GLU A 99 19.28 -5.27 17.55
CA GLU A 99 19.30 -5.20 19.01
C GLU A 99 18.59 -3.94 19.53
N HIS A 100 18.84 -2.78 18.90
CA HIS A 100 18.20 -1.52 19.27
C HIS A 100 16.67 -1.58 19.14
N LEU A 101 16.16 -2.19 18.07
CA LEU A 101 14.73 -2.35 17.84
C LEU A 101 14.09 -3.32 18.84
N GLU A 102 14.78 -4.37 19.24
CA GLU A 102 14.31 -5.30 20.28
C GLU A 102 14.27 -4.63 21.66
N ALA A 103 15.30 -3.86 22.00
CA ALA A 103 15.34 -3.10 23.24
C ALA A 103 14.20 -2.06 23.31
N ALA A 104 13.93 -1.35 22.21
CA ALA A 104 12.88 -0.33 22.12
C ALA A 104 11.45 -0.87 22.34
N GLN A 105 11.23 -2.19 22.37
CA GLN A 105 9.92 -2.80 22.67
C GLN A 105 9.64 -2.93 24.17
N ARG A 106 10.66 -2.77 25.03
CA ARG A 106 10.53 -2.90 26.49
C ARG A 106 10.67 -1.52 27.14
N GLU A 107 9.70 -1.12 27.96
CA GLU A 107 9.71 0.20 28.63
C GLU A 107 10.94 0.40 29.54
N ASP A 108 11.49 -0.67 30.12
CA ASP A 108 12.64 -0.63 31.05
C ASP A 108 13.96 -1.14 30.45
N ALA A 109 14.10 -1.19 29.12
CA ALA A 109 15.35 -1.66 28.51
C ALA A 109 16.52 -0.68 28.79
N PRO A 110 17.72 -1.19 29.12
CA PRO A 110 18.90 -0.35 29.25
C PRO A 110 19.29 0.27 27.90
N PRO A 111 20.02 1.40 27.89
CA PRO A 111 20.54 1.99 26.65
C PRO A 111 21.40 0.99 25.89
N THR A 112 21.04 0.71 24.64
CA THR A 112 21.82 -0.11 23.70
C THR A 112 23.10 0.58 23.22
N GLU A 113 24.05 -0.18 22.68
CA GLU A 113 25.28 0.38 22.11
C GLU A 113 24.98 1.42 21.03
N LEU A 114 23.99 1.18 20.16
CA LEU A 114 23.54 2.12 19.13
C LEU A 114 23.03 3.46 19.72
N SER A 115 22.32 3.41 20.86
CA SER A 115 21.87 4.63 21.54
C SER A 115 23.01 5.41 22.21
N THR A 116 24.16 4.77 22.43
CA THR A 116 25.38 5.42 22.94
C THR A 116 26.34 5.86 21.82
N LEU A 117 26.16 5.31 20.61
CA LEU A 117 26.88 5.65 19.39
C LEU A 117 26.23 6.86 18.71
N ALA A 118 26.42 8.03 19.32
CA ALA A 118 26.30 9.33 18.67
C ALA A 118 27.61 10.11 18.92
N PRO A 119 28.12 10.87 17.94
CA PRO A 119 29.55 11.12 17.82
C PRO A 119 30.14 11.88 19.01
N ARG A 120 31.27 11.38 19.52
CA ARG A 120 32.23 12.14 20.31
C ARG A 120 32.89 13.19 19.39
N GLN A 121 32.29 14.36 19.27
CA GLN A 121 32.97 15.56 18.73
C GLN A 121 32.93 16.70 19.76
N PRO A 122 34.05 17.40 20.01
CA PRO A 122 34.16 18.46 21.01
C PRO A 122 33.72 19.81 20.43
N LEU A 123 32.47 19.94 19.96
CA LEU A 123 31.90 21.24 19.60
C LEU A 123 30.48 21.33 20.16
N ARG A 124 30.37 22.15 21.21
CA ARG A 124 29.12 22.60 21.82
C ARG A 124 28.17 23.16 20.76
N VAL A 125 26.87 23.01 21.05
CA VAL A 125 25.71 23.83 20.64
C VAL A 125 24.71 23.12 19.69
N LEU A 126 23.61 22.65 20.31
CA LEU A 126 22.22 22.58 19.80
C LEU A 126 21.90 21.68 18.59
N VAL A 127 22.09 20.36 18.69
CA VAL A 127 21.26 19.35 17.99
C VAL A 127 21.16 18.12 18.90
N SER A 128 19.99 17.50 19.03
CA SER A 128 19.80 16.31 19.89
C SER A 128 20.71 15.15 19.46
N ASN A 129 21.54 14.66 20.37
CA ASN A 129 22.53 13.57 20.17
C ASN A 129 21.89 12.16 20.18
N GLU A 130 20.68 12.00 19.66
CA GLU A 130 19.99 10.72 19.62
C GLU A 130 20.05 10.16 18.20
N PHE A 131 20.31 8.85 18.03
CA PHE A 131 20.34 8.14 16.73
C PHE A 131 19.02 8.28 15.92
N GLY A 132 18.01 8.93 16.50
CA GLY A 132 16.66 9.02 15.98
C GLY A 132 15.91 7.72 16.20
N ARG A 133 14.59 7.74 15.97
CA ARG A 133 13.77 6.53 16.10
C ARG A 133 13.83 5.70 14.82
N LEU A 134 14.36 4.48 14.93
CA LEU A 134 14.23 3.44 13.90
C LEU A 134 12.87 2.74 14.04
N TRP A 135 12.25 2.41 12.90
CA TRP A 135 10.90 1.85 12.86
C TRP A 135 10.84 0.40 12.36
N GLN A 136 11.92 -0.07 11.73
CA GLN A 136 11.99 -1.39 11.10
C GLN A 136 13.45 -1.85 11.06
N PRO A 137 13.71 -3.18 11.05
CA PRO A 137 15.03 -3.72 10.77
C PRO A 137 15.56 -3.16 9.44
N LEU A 138 16.88 -3.06 9.28
CA LEU A 138 17.51 -2.65 8.02
C LEU A 138 18.39 -3.79 7.52
N HIS A 139 17.99 -4.45 6.44
CA HIS A 139 18.74 -5.54 5.81
C HIS A 139 19.95 -5.00 5.02
N LEU A 140 20.96 -4.47 5.73
CA LEU A 140 22.15 -3.83 5.16
C LEU A 140 23.07 -4.82 4.44
N ARG A 141 23.15 -6.08 4.89
CA ARG A 141 23.94 -7.13 4.21
C ARG A 141 23.39 -7.41 2.81
N GLU A 142 22.08 -7.57 2.73
CA GLU A 142 21.37 -7.81 1.47
C GLU A 142 21.42 -6.59 0.55
N ALA A 143 21.20 -5.40 1.11
CA ALA A 143 21.34 -4.15 0.37
C ALA A 143 22.76 -3.95 -0.19
N LEU A 144 23.79 -4.38 0.53
CA LEU A 144 25.16 -4.34 0.03
C LEU A 144 25.31 -5.27 -1.16
N ILE A 145 24.88 -6.54 -1.07
CA ILE A 145 24.97 -7.51 -2.18
C ILE A 145 24.31 -6.94 -3.43
N ASP A 146 23.09 -6.42 -3.29
CA ASP A 146 22.32 -5.88 -4.41
C ASP A 146 22.98 -4.64 -5.02
N TYR A 147 23.50 -3.73 -4.20
CA TYR A 147 24.22 -2.55 -4.67
C TYR A 147 25.56 -2.92 -5.35
N ASP A 148 26.25 -3.91 -4.81
CA ASP A 148 27.59 -4.31 -5.23
C ASP A 148 27.60 -5.08 -6.56
N ASN A 149 26.49 -5.75 -6.90
CA ASN A 149 26.29 -6.39 -8.19
C ASN A 149 26.47 -5.44 -9.38
N GLU A 150 26.15 -4.15 -9.20
CA GLU A 150 26.33 -3.12 -10.23
C GLU A 150 27.53 -2.21 -9.96
N ALA A 151 27.77 -1.83 -8.70
CA ALA A 151 28.75 -0.82 -8.34
C ALA A 151 30.15 -1.37 -8.04
N HIS A 152 30.26 -2.69 -7.82
CA HIS A 152 31.50 -3.43 -7.53
C HIS A 152 32.40 -2.72 -6.52
N VAL A 153 31.82 -2.18 -5.45
CA VAL A 153 32.48 -1.47 -4.36
C VAL A 153 33.38 -2.41 -3.56
N THR A 154 32.93 -3.63 -3.25
CA THR A 154 33.69 -4.59 -2.43
C THR A 154 34.92 -5.15 -3.15
N CYS A 155 34.93 -5.11 -4.48
CA CYS A 155 36.07 -5.57 -5.30
C CYS A 155 37.21 -4.54 -5.40
N ARG A 156 37.02 -3.33 -4.87
CA ARG A 156 38.01 -2.24 -4.98
C ARG A 156 39.15 -2.45 -3.98
N GLN A 157 40.39 -2.33 -4.45
CA GLN A 157 41.58 -2.50 -3.61
C GLN A 157 42.08 -1.19 -2.98
N TYR A 158 41.86 -0.04 -3.64
CA TYR A 158 42.51 1.22 -3.28
C TYR A 158 41.53 2.37 -3.02
N VAL A 159 40.26 2.20 -3.40
CA VAL A 159 39.23 3.24 -3.29
C VAL A 159 38.14 2.72 -2.36
N PRO A 160 38.01 3.27 -1.14
CA PRO A 160 36.98 2.85 -0.20
C PRO A 160 35.59 3.27 -0.66
N ALA A 161 34.56 2.71 -0.02
CA ALA A 161 33.18 3.12 -0.24
C ALA A 161 32.98 4.61 0.07
N THR A 162 32.42 5.34 -0.88
CA THR A 162 32.14 6.76 -0.74
C THR A 162 30.87 6.98 0.07
N PHE A 163 30.72 8.15 0.67
CA PHE A 163 29.48 8.58 1.33
C PHE A 163 28.22 8.36 0.45
N ARG A 164 28.34 8.61 -0.86
CA ARG A 164 27.22 8.42 -1.79
C ARG A 164 26.78 6.96 -1.84
N GLU A 165 27.74 6.04 -1.84
CA GLU A 165 27.51 4.60 -1.91
C GLU A 165 26.91 4.09 -0.61
N LEU A 166 27.43 4.52 0.54
CA LEU A 166 26.85 4.18 1.85
C LEU A 166 25.40 4.65 1.98
N ARG A 167 25.12 5.89 1.56
CA ARG A 167 23.76 6.41 1.52
C ARG A 167 22.85 5.61 0.60
N ASN A 168 23.37 5.14 -0.54
CA ASN A 168 22.59 4.32 -1.45
C ASN A 168 22.30 2.93 -0.85
N ILE A 169 23.29 2.30 -0.21
CA ILE A 169 23.13 1.02 0.50
C ILE A 169 22.09 1.15 1.62
N CYS A 170 22.18 2.19 2.46
CA CYS A 170 21.19 2.44 3.53
C CYS A 170 19.79 2.75 2.99
N ASN A 171 19.68 3.45 1.85
CA ASN A 171 18.39 3.67 1.19
C ASN A 171 17.81 2.37 0.64
N LEU A 172 18.66 1.53 0.04
CA LEU A 172 18.26 0.23 -0.48
C LEU A 172 17.83 -0.69 0.65
N ALA A 173 18.54 -0.74 1.78
CA ALA A 173 18.11 -1.49 2.97
C ALA A 173 16.72 -1.06 3.46
N GLN A 174 16.45 0.26 3.52
CA GLN A 174 15.13 0.76 3.86
C GLN A 174 14.06 0.37 2.83
N ALA A 175 14.42 0.29 1.54
CA ALA A 175 13.53 -0.12 0.46
C ALA A 175 13.32 -1.65 0.40
N LEU A 176 14.31 -2.47 0.75
CA LEU A 176 14.15 -3.92 0.90
C LEU A 176 13.16 -4.25 2.02
N CYS A 177 13.05 -3.36 3.00
CA CYS A 177 12.04 -3.45 4.05
C CYS A 177 10.63 -3.02 3.58
N SER A 178 10.47 -2.59 2.32
CA SER A 178 9.14 -2.33 1.72
C SER A 178 8.33 -3.62 1.72
N ARG A 179 7.31 -3.69 2.56
CA ARG A 179 6.48 -4.87 2.71
C ARG A 179 5.48 -5.00 1.56
N VAL A 180 5.92 -5.55 0.43
CA VAL A 180 5.01 -5.88 -0.67
C VAL A 180 4.34 -7.22 -0.36
N PHE A 181 3.01 -7.20 -0.30
CA PHE A 181 2.19 -8.39 -0.15
C PHE A 181 1.26 -8.55 -1.36
N VAL A 182 0.97 -9.79 -1.72
CA VAL A 182 0.02 -10.15 -2.76
C VAL A 182 -1.08 -11.00 -2.14
N VAL A 183 -2.32 -10.51 -2.19
CA VAL A 183 -3.49 -11.28 -1.79
C VAL A 183 -4.12 -11.87 -3.05
N GLY A 184 -4.09 -13.19 -3.16
CA GLY A 184 -4.64 -13.95 -4.28
C GLY A 184 -6.01 -14.56 -3.97
N GLY A 185 -6.82 -14.74 -5.02
CA GLY A 185 -8.14 -15.36 -4.92
C GLY A 185 -9.06 -14.60 -3.96
N GLN A 186 -9.11 -13.28 -4.09
CA GLN A 186 -9.84 -12.33 -3.24
C GLN A 186 -9.28 -12.21 -1.81
N CYS A 187 -9.36 -13.29 -1.03
CA CYS A 187 -8.92 -13.36 0.37
C CYS A 187 -8.47 -14.79 0.73
N ASN A 188 -7.94 -15.55 -0.22
CA ASN A 188 -7.71 -16.99 -0.05
C ASN A 188 -6.24 -17.36 0.11
N TYR A 189 -5.36 -16.60 -0.52
CA TYR A 189 -3.94 -16.83 -0.54
C TYR A 189 -3.22 -15.52 -0.23
N LEU A 190 -2.20 -15.57 0.60
CA LEU A 190 -1.34 -14.42 0.87
C LEU A 190 0.09 -14.83 0.53
N ALA A 191 0.77 -14.00 -0.25
CA ALA A 191 2.19 -14.09 -0.49
C ALA A 191 2.88 -12.81 -0.01
N ARG A 192 4.08 -12.96 0.55
CA ARG A 192 4.98 -11.85 0.87
C ARG A 192 6.10 -11.83 -0.15
N CYS A 193 6.37 -10.67 -0.71
CA CYS A 193 7.55 -10.45 -1.53
C CYS A 193 8.77 -10.28 -0.64
N ARG A 194 9.87 -10.92 -1.01
CA ARG A 194 11.21 -10.65 -0.50
C ARG A 194 12.13 -10.50 -1.70
N ALA A 195 12.96 -9.47 -1.68
CA ALA A 195 14.07 -9.39 -2.61
C ALA A 195 15.23 -10.16 -2.00
N GLU A 196 15.74 -11.16 -2.69
CA GLU A 196 16.89 -11.97 -2.28
C GLU A 196 17.85 -12.06 -3.47
N GLY A 197 19.09 -11.55 -3.32
CA GLY A 197 20.13 -11.57 -4.36
C GLY A 197 19.71 -10.87 -5.67
N GLY A 198 19.09 -9.69 -5.57
CA GLY A 198 18.60 -8.91 -6.71
C GLY A 198 17.32 -9.46 -7.36
N VAL A 199 16.73 -10.53 -6.84
CA VAL A 199 15.51 -11.16 -7.38
C VAL A 199 14.36 -11.03 -6.39
N ALA A 200 13.26 -10.41 -6.83
CA ALA A 200 12.02 -10.34 -6.06
C ALA A 200 11.24 -11.67 -6.15
N THR A 201 11.15 -12.39 -5.03
CA THR A 201 10.49 -13.69 -4.92
C THR A 201 9.25 -13.61 -4.02
N LEU A 202 8.17 -14.27 -4.45
CA LEU A 202 6.94 -14.39 -3.67
C LEU A 202 6.95 -15.65 -2.82
N TYR A 203 6.86 -15.48 -1.50
CA TYR A 203 6.77 -16.56 -0.53
C TYR A 203 5.34 -16.66 0.01
N MET A 204 4.73 -17.84 -0.09
CA MET A 204 3.41 -18.10 0.47
C MET A 204 3.43 -17.97 1.99
N VAL A 205 2.52 -17.15 2.53
CA VAL A 205 2.34 -16.97 3.98
C VAL A 205 1.35 -18.03 4.50
N PRO A 206 1.73 -18.84 5.50
CA PRO A 206 0.86 -19.86 6.08
C PRO A 206 -0.48 -19.27 6.55
N PRO A 207 -1.62 -19.92 6.25
CA PRO A 207 -2.95 -19.44 6.64
C PRO A 207 -3.12 -19.04 8.11
N SER A 208 -2.46 -19.76 9.03
CA SER A 208 -2.50 -19.51 10.47
C SER A 208 -1.92 -18.15 10.88
N GLU A 209 -1.10 -17.52 10.03
CA GLU A 209 -0.43 -16.26 10.34
C GLU A 209 -1.26 -15.03 9.97
N TRP A 210 -2.23 -15.17 9.06
CA TRP A 210 -2.90 -14.01 8.46
C TRP A 210 -4.42 -14.10 8.38
N ARG A 211 -5.00 -15.30 8.46
CA ARG A 211 -6.46 -15.44 8.43
C ARG A 211 -7.08 -14.75 9.64
N LEU A 212 -8.19 -14.08 9.40
CA LEU A 212 -9.01 -13.50 10.45
C LEU A 212 -9.84 -14.61 11.14
N PRO A 213 -10.23 -14.44 12.42
CA PRO A 213 -11.01 -15.45 13.15
C PRO A 213 -12.30 -15.88 12.43
N GLU A 214 -12.94 -14.98 11.68
CA GLU A 214 -14.15 -15.29 10.90
C GLU A 214 -13.85 -16.21 9.72
N MET A 215 -12.65 -16.14 9.15
CA MET A 215 -12.22 -16.99 8.01
C MET A 215 -11.93 -18.43 8.43
N GLU A 216 -11.57 -18.65 9.69
CA GLU A 216 -11.28 -19.98 10.24
C GLU A 216 -12.54 -20.83 10.46
N ARG A 217 -13.71 -20.19 10.55
CA ARG A 217 -15.00 -20.86 10.80
C ARG A 217 -15.56 -21.61 9.59
N TRP A 218 -15.00 -21.40 8.40
CA TRP A 218 -15.51 -21.98 7.15
C TRP A 218 -15.11 -23.45 7.03
N ARG A 219 -16.10 -24.34 7.02
CA ARG A 219 -15.84 -25.79 6.93
C ARG A 219 -15.67 -26.23 5.48
N PRO A 220 -14.76 -27.18 5.19
CA PRO A 220 -14.55 -27.69 3.83
C PRO A 220 -15.82 -28.19 3.14
N GLN A 221 -16.75 -28.79 3.88
CA GLN A 221 -18.01 -29.30 3.34
C GLN A 221 -18.92 -28.17 2.84
N GLN A 222 -18.95 -27.04 3.56
CA GLN A 222 -19.72 -25.86 3.16
C GLN A 222 -19.15 -25.31 1.85
N LEU A 223 -17.83 -25.15 1.80
CA LEU A 223 -17.07 -24.70 0.63
C LEU A 223 -17.38 -25.55 -0.61
N GLN A 224 -17.24 -26.88 -0.49
CA GLN A 224 -17.51 -27.78 -1.61
C GLN A 224 -18.96 -27.69 -2.08
N ARG A 225 -19.93 -27.62 -1.15
CA ARG A 225 -21.35 -27.50 -1.52
C ARG A 225 -21.64 -26.23 -2.33
N LEU A 226 -21.08 -25.09 -1.94
CA LEU A 226 -21.29 -23.83 -2.68
C LEU A 226 -20.67 -23.91 -4.08
N LEU A 227 -19.44 -24.42 -4.17
CA LEU A 227 -18.77 -24.61 -5.45
C LEU A 227 -19.53 -25.60 -6.35
N ASP A 228 -20.17 -26.64 -5.80
CA ASP A 228 -20.99 -27.59 -6.58
C ASP A 228 -22.28 -26.96 -7.11
N VAL A 229 -22.90 -26.06 -6.35
CA VAL A 229 -24.04 -25.26 -6.82
C VAL A 229 -23.60 -24.32 -7.94
N ALA A 230 -22.51 -23.59 -7.74
CA ALA A 230 -21.96 -22.67 -8.74
C ALA A 230 -21.58 -23.39 -10.03
N GLN A 231 -20.89 -24.54 -9.92
CA GLN A 231 -20.50 -25.37 -11.07
C GLN A 231 -21.70 -25.80 -11.90
N ARG A 232 -22.73 -26.36 -11.24
CA ARG A 232 -23.95 -26.79 -11.94
C ARG A 232 -24.62 -25.61 -12.62
N ALA A 233 -24.77 -24.48 -11.93
CA ALA A 233 -25.39 -23.29 -12.50
C ALA A 233 -24.64 -22.74 -13.73
N LEU A 234 -23.30 -22.74 -13.71
CA LEU A 234 -22.49 -22.32 -14.86
C LEU A 234 -22.68 -23.25 -16.06
N LEU A 235 -22.64 -24.56 -15.84
CA LEU A 235 -22.81 -25.56 -16.90
C LEU A 235 -24.23 -25.56 -17.47
N ASP A 236 -25.24 -25.51 -16.61
CA ASP A 236 -26.65 -25.44 -17.02
C ASP A 236 -26.94 -24.14 -17.77
N GLY A 237 -26.39 -23.02 -17.30
CA GLY A 237 -26.48 -21.73 -17.99
C GLY A 237 -25.86 -21.79 -19.39
N ALA A 238 -24.67 -22.38 -19.50
CA ALA A 238 -23.98 -22.52 -20.79
C ALA A 238 -24.74 -23.44 -21.73
N ALA A 239 -25.32 -24.53 -21.23
CA ALA A 239 -26.18 -25.42 -22.02
C ALA A 239 -27.42 -24.70 -22.55
N ARG A 240 -28.12 -23.94 -21.71
CA ARG A 240 -29.31 -23.16 -22.11
C ARG A 240 -29.02 -22.10 -23.17
N MET A 241 -27.81 -21.55 -23.18
CA MET A 241 -27.38 -20.56 -24.18
C MET A 241 -26.69 -21.19 -25.39
N HIS A 242 -26.71 -22.52 -25.53
CA HIS A 242 -26.03 -23.24 -26.62
C HIS A 242 -24.53 -22.90 -26.72
N MET A 243 -23.87 -22.87 -25.56
CA MET A 243 -22.44 -22.60 -25.38
C MET A 243 -21.68 -23.76 -24.73
N ALA A 244 -22.33 -24.90 -24.48
CA ALA A 244 -21.72 -26.01 -23.74
C ALA A 244 -20.41 -26.54 -24.38
N ASP A 245 -20.34 -26.55 -25.71
CA ASP A 245 -19.16 -26.92 -26.52
C ASP A 245 -18.11 -25.80 -26.63
N LYS A 246 -18.47 -24.58 -26.22
CA LYS A 246 -17.64 -23.37 -26.30
C LYS A 246 -16.98 -23.01 -24.98
N VAL A 247 -17.30 -23.72 -23.91
CA VAL A 247 -16.79 -23.43 -22.57
C VAL A 247 -16.05 -24.62 -21.99
N LYS A 248 -15.00 -24.35 -21.20
CA LYS A 248 -14.25 -25.34 -20.45
C LYS A 248 -14.36 -25.07 -18.97
N LEU A 249 -14.83 -26.06 -18.21
CA LEU A 249 -14.89 -25.99 -16.75
C LEU A 249 -13.48 -25.96 -16.14
N VAL A 250 -13.31 -25.11 -15.13
CA VAL A 250 -12.13 -25.06 -14.26
C VAL A 250 -12.59 -25.10 -12.81
N ARG A 251 -12.18 -26.13 -12.06
CA ARG A 251 -12.45 -26.28 -10.63
C ARG A 251 -11.15 -26.16 -9.85
N LYS A 252 -11.11 -25.26 -8.88
CA LYS A 252 -10.02 -25.02 -7.94
C LYS A 252 -10.48 -25.35 -6.52
N GLU A 253 -9.55 -25.30 -5.56
CA GLU A 253 -9.88 -25.54 -4.14
C GLU A 253 -10.97 -24.59 -3.63
N ARG A 254 -10.91 -23.31 -4.02
CA ARG A 254 -11.78 -22.23 -3.51
C ARG A 254 -12.50 -21.43 -4.57
N ALA A 255 -12.49 -21.92 -5.81
CA ALA A 255 -13.14 -21.24 -6.93
C ALA A 255 -13.59 -22.26 -7.97
N VAL A 256 -14.64 -21.92 -8.71
CA VAL A 256 -15.07 -22.67 -9.90
C VAL A 256 -15.47 -21.70 -10.98
N GLY A 257 -15.13 -22.02 -12.23
CA GLY A 257 -15.42 -21.14 -13.35
C GLY A 257 -15.44 -21.87 -14.67
N VAL A 258 -15.79 -21.13 -15.72
CA VAL A 258 -15.78 -21.60 -17.10
C VAL A 258 -14.94 -20.65 -17.95
N LEU A 259 -14.08 -21.20 -18.80
CA LEU A 259 -13.28 -20.47 -19.78
C LEU A 259 -13.97 -20.54 -21.14
N TYR A 260 -14.12 -19.41 -21.83
CA TYR A 260 -14.64 -19.39 -23.19
C TYR A 260 -13.53 -19.74 -24.21
N GLU A 261 -13.71 -20.80 -25.00
CA GLU A 261 -12.69 -21.34 -25.90
C GLU A 261 -12.98 -21.20 -27.40
N ALA A 262 -14.16 -20.74 -27.82
CA ALA A 262 -14.56 -20.80 -29.23
C ALA A 262 -13.87 -19.79 -30.16
N GLU A 263 -13.18 -18.76 -29.63
CA GLU A 263 -12.57 -17.69 -30.44
C GLU A 263 -11.09 -17.46 -30.09
N LYS A 264 -10.27 -18.52 -30.09
CA LYS A 264 -8.85 -18.48 -29.69
C LYS A 264 -7.99 -17.45 -30.46
N HIS A 265 -8.46 -16.97 -31.63
CA HIS A 265 -7.69 -16.10 -32.54
C HIS A 265 -8.21 -14.66 -32.62
N ARG A 266 -9.30 -14.31 -31.94
CA ARG A 266 -9.71 -12.90 -31.83
C ARG A 266 -9.11 -12.26 -30.59
N THR A 267 -8.74 -10.99 -30.68
CA THR A 267 -8.27 -10.16 -29.55
C THR A 267 -9.43 -9.62 -28.72
N GLU A 268 -10.60 -9.39 -29.31
CA GLU A 268 -11.80 -8.90 -28.63
C GLU A 268 -12.98 -9.88 -28.78
N LEU A 269 -13.79 -10.03 -27.73
CA LEU A 269 -15.04 -10.78 -27.83
C LEU A 269 -16.10 -9.93 -28.53
N HIS A 270 -16.95 -10.60 -29.30
CA HIS A 270 -18.18 -9.98 -29.76
C HIS A 270 -19.07 -9.60 -28.57
N ARG A 271 -19.72 -8.42 -28.64
CA ARG A 271 -20.58 -7.87 -27.57
C ARG A 271 -21.62 -8.87 -27.06
N THR A 272 -22.24 -9.64 -27.96
CA THR A 272 -23.21 -10.67 -27.58
C THR A 272 -22.61 -11.76 -26.71
N THR A 273 -21.36 -12.16 -26.98
CA THR A 273 -20.67 -13.17 -26.16
C THR A 273 -20.38 -12.63 -24.77
N THR A 274 -19.97 -11.36 -24.65
CA THR A 274 -19.80 -10.70 -23.35
C THR A 274 -21.11 -10.73 -22.54
N LEU A 275 -22.23 -10.39 -23.17
CA LEU A 275 -23.56 -10.43 -22.52
C LEU A 275 -23.95 -11.86 -22.09
N MET A 276 -23.60 -12.88 -22.88
CA MET A 276 -23.83 -14.28 -22.50
C MET A 276 -22.98 -14.67 -21.28
N LEU A 277 -21.73 -14.21 -21.19
CA LEU A 277 -20.89 -14.45 -20.03
C LEU A 277 -21.39 -13.69 -18.78
N ASP A 278 -21.95 -12.48 -18.95
CA ASP A 278 -22.64 -11.76 -17.87
C ASP A 278 -23.85 -12.56 -17.36
N GLU A 279 -24.65 -13.13 -18.26
CA GLU A 279 -25.79 -13.99 -17.92
C GLU A 279 -25.34 -15.22 -17.11
N LEU A 280 -24.23 -15.88 -17.49
CA LEU A 280 -23.66 -16.99 -16.71
C LEU A 280 -23.25 -16.56 -15.31
N ALA A 281 -22.59 -15.40 -15.17
CA ALA A 281 -22.14 -14.88 -13.88
C ALA A 281 -23.34 -14.57 -12.97
N VAL A 282 -24.38 -13.93 -13.52
CA VAL A 282 -25.61 -13.60 -12.80
C VAL A 282 -26.40 -14.86 -12.43
N HIS A 283 -26.50 -15.83 -13.33
CA HIS A 283 -27.18 -17.09 -13.07
C HIS A 283 -26.50 -17.88 -11.95
N ALA A 284 -25.16 -18.02 -11.99
CA ALA A 284 -24.40 -18.67 -10.93
C ALA A 284 -24.58 -17.94 -9.58
N ARG A 285 -24.57 -16.60 -9.60
CA ARG A 285 -24.84 -15.78 -8.41
C ARG A 285 -26.21 -16.06 -7.81
N GLN A 286 -27.25 -16.11 -8.63
CA GLN A 286 -28.62 -16.36 -8.18
C GLN A 286 -28.76 -17.77 -7.60
N ALA A 287 -28.20 -18.78 -8.27
CA ALA A 287 -28.24 -20.17 -7.79
C ALA A 287 -27.56 -20.32 -6.42
N VAL A 288 -26.37 -19.74 -6.26
CA VAL A 288 -25.67 -19.76 -4.97
C VAL A 288 -26.47 -19.02 -3.90
N ARG A 289 -27.05 -17.85 -4.20
CA ARG A 289 -27.90 -17.12 -3.24
C ARG A 289 -29.10 -17.93 -2.79
N GLU A 290 -29.73 -18.65 -3.71
CA GLU A 290 -30.88 -19.48 -3.38
C GLU A 290 -30.50 -20.64 -2.47
N GLU A 291 -29.36 -21.27 -2.71
CA GLU A 291 -28.81 -22.27 -1.79
C GLU A 291 -28.51 -21.64 -0.41
N GLN A 292 -27.95 -20.43 -0.34
CA GLN A 292 -27.70 -19.76 0.95
C GLN A 292 -28.99 -19.38 1.72
N ARG A 293 -30.10 -19.12 1.02
CA ARG A 293 -31.40 -18.84 1.65
C ARG A 293 -31.99 -20.08 2.30
N THR A 294 -31.85 -21.21 1.64
CA THR A 294 -32.45 -22.50 2.04
C THR A 294 -31.54 -23.31 2.96
N ASN A 295 -30.23 -23.07 2.92
CA ASN A 295 -29.23 -23.76 3.73
C ASN A 295 -28.57 -22.81 4.74
N ALA A 296 -29.04 -22.87 5.99
CA ALA A 296 -28.52 -22.03 7.08
C ALA A 296 -27.01 -22.16 7.30
N ALA A 297 -26.42 -23.33 7.00
CA ALA A 297 -25.00 -23.55 7.14
C ALA A 297 -24.15 -22.79 6.09
N LEU A 298 -24.75 -22.31 5.00
CA LEU A 298 -24.07 -21.56 3.94
C LEU A 298 -24.38 -20.07 3.98
N ARG A 299 -25.30 -19.64 4.86
CA ARG A 299 -25.83 -18.28 4.91
C ARG A 299 -24.75 -17.22 5.17
N SER A 300 -23.76 -17.55 6.00
CA SER A 300 -22.60 -16.71 6.29
C SER A 300 -21.43 -16.98 5.35
N MET A 301 -21.53 -17.97 4.47
CA MET A 301 -20.41 -18.36 3.61
C MET A 301 -20.39 -17.53 2.32
N PRO A 302 -19.35 -16.76 2.11
CA PRO A 302 -19.38 -15.68 1.14
C PRO A 302 -18.74 -16.01 -0.19
N PHE A 303 -19.12 -15.27 -1.23
CA PHE A 303 -18.65 -15.54 -2.57
C PHE A 303 -18.70 -14.30 -3.46
N CYS A 304 -17.95 -14.36 -4.55
CA CYS A 304 -17.95 -13.40 -5.65
C CYS A 304 -18.19 -14.17 -6.95
N ALA A 305 -19.19 -13.77 -7.73
CA ALA A 305 -19.41 -14.29 -9.07
C ALA A 305 -19.23 -13.14 -10.06
N PHE A 306 -18.32 -13.29 -11.00
CA PHE A 306 -17.94 -12.21 -11.91
C PHE A 306 -17.63 -12.73 -13.31
N ASN A 307 -17.80 -11.83 -14.29
CA ASN A 307 -17.35 -12.02 -15.66
C ASN A 307 -15.98 -11.34 -15.80
N GLY A 308 -14.94 -12.13 -16.08
CA GLY A 308 -13.58 -11.64 -16.32
C GLY A 308 -13.32 -11.26 -17.79
N GLY A 309 -14.37 -11.16 -18.60
CA GLY A 309 -14.31 -10.83 -20.01
C GLY A 309 -14.30 -12.08 -20.90
N ARG A 310 -13.36 -13.00 -20.69
CA ARG A 310 -13.24 -14.28 -21.42
C ARG A 310 -13.59 -15.51 -20.59
N ASP A 311 -13.89 -15.30 -19.33
CA ASP A 311 -14.21 -16.34 -18.39
C ASP A 311 -15.24 -15.84 -17.38
N VAL A 312 -15.86 -16.80 -16.70
CA VAL A 312 -16.78 -16.53 -15.60
C VAL A 312 -16.33 -17.37 -14.43
N PHE A 313 -16.08 -16.72 -13.29
CA PHE A 313 -15.63 -17.40 -12.08
C PHE A 313 -16.54 -17.06 -10.90
N VAL A 314 -16.67 -18.07 -10.04
CA VAL A 314 -17.24 -17.96 -8.71
C VAL A 314 -16.13 -18.28 -7.70
N ASP A 315 -15.63 -17.25 -7.03
CA ASP A 315 -14.67 -17.36 -5.93
C ASP A 315 -15.42 -17.42 -4.59
N VAL A 316 -14.98 -18.28 -3.67
CA VAL A 316 -15.53 -18.33 -2.30
C VAL A 316 -14.59 -17.59 -1.34
N GLY A 317 -15.10 -16.57 -0.63
CA GLY A 317 -14.37 -15.65 0.26
C GLY A 317 -15.23 -14.47 0.78
N SER A 318 -14.98 -14.04 2.04
CA SER A 318 -15.71 -13.19 3.06
C SER A 318 -17.01 -12.38 2.79
N LYS A 319 -18.07 -12.40 3.64
CA LYS A 319 -18.32 -11.63 4.88
C LYS A 319 -19.27 -12.34 5.88
N ASP A 320 -18.95 -12.16 7.17
CA ASP A 320 -19.84 -12.35 8.32
C ASP A 320 -20.12 -10.96 8.94
N LEU A 321 -21.26 -10.34 8.59
CA LEU A 321 -21.91 -9.23 9.30
C LEU A 321 -23.16 -8.89 8.51
N GLY A 322 -24.30 -9.30 9.06
CA GLY A 322 -25.61 -9.06 8.49
C GLY A 322 -25.78 -7.61 8.04
N ILE A 323 -26.56 -7.45 6.97
CA ILE A 323 -27.27 -6.24 6.53
C ILE A 323 -26.88 -5.67 5.14
N PHE A 324 -25.76 -6.03 4.50
CA PHE A 324 -25.56 -5.65 3.07
C PHE A 324 -24.87 -6.73 2.24
N VAL A 325 -25.72 -7.47 1.50
CA VAL A 325 -25.41 -8.63 0.65
C VAL A 325 -25.08 -8.14 -0.77
N ASP A 326 -23.82 -7.80 -1.06
CA ASP A 326 -23.34 -7.76 -2.44
C ASP A 326 -21.81 -7.95 -2.52
N VAL A 327 -21.43 -9.01 -3.26
CA VAL A 327 -20.23 -9.26 -4.08
C VAL A 327 -18.84 -8.89 -3.53
N GLY A 328 -18.09 -9.88 -3.02
CA GLY A 328 -16.62 -9.85 -2.90
C GLY A 328 -16.05 -9.87 -1.47
N SER A 329 -14.76 -10.18 -1.35
CA SER A 329 -14.03 -10.28 -0.07
C SER A 329 -12.76 -9.46 0.01
N LYS A 330 -12.69 -8.44 -0.86
CA LYS A 330 -11.55 -7.54 -0.96
C LYS A 330 -11.33 -6.78 0.36
N ASP A 331 -12.41 -6.47 1.08
CA ASP A 331 -12.39 -5.89 2.41
C ASP A 331 -11.64 -6.77 3.42
N LEU A 332 -11.87 -8.08 3.46
CA LEU A 332 -11.11 -8.96 4.35
C LEU A 332 -9.68 -9.21 3.90
N GLY A 333 -9.41 -9.22 2.59
CA GLY A 333 -8.03 -9.21 2.09
C GLY A 333 -7.27 -8.00 2.64
N ILE A 334 -7.88 -6.82 2.57
CA ILE A 334 -7.33 -5.56 3.11
C ILE A 334 -7.23 -5.62 4.65
N ALA A 335 -8.26 -6.09 5.35
CA ALA A 335 -8.26 -6.17 6.82
C ALA A 335 -7.20 -7.17 7.35
N SER A 336 -6.99 -8.27 6.64
CA SER A 336 -5.91 -9.22 6.95
C SER A 336 -4.54 -8.57 6.78
N LEU A 337 -4.34 -7.81 5.69
CA LEU A 337 -3.10 -7.04 5.48
C LEU A 337 -2.90 -5.98 6.56
N GLN A 338 -3.94 -5.23 6.91
CA GLN A 338 -3.92 -4.24 7.99
C GLN A 338 -3.44 -4.86 9.30
N ARG A 339 -3.96 -6.04 9.68
CA ARG A 339 -3.51 -6.80 10.86
C ARG A 339 -2.03 -7.16 10.78
N ILE A 340 -1.56 -7.66 9.64
CA ILE A 340 -0.16 -8.08 9.46
C ILE A 340 0.80 -6.89 9.54
N VAL A 341 0.44 -5.77 8.93
CA VAL A 341 1.33 -4.61 8.86
C VAL A 341 1.16 -3.65 10.03
N GLY A 342 0.17 -3.88 10.91
CA GLY A 342 -0.16 -2.98 12.02
C GLY A 342 -0.80 -1.67 11.57
N ALA A 343 -1.46 -1.66 10.41
CA ALA A 343 -2.17 -0.49 9.90
C ALA A 343 -3.62 -0.45 10.39
N THR A 344 -4.17 0.75 10.53
CA THR A 344 -5.58 1.00 10.77
C THR A 344 -6.30 1.40 9.48
N PRO A 345 -7.63 1.29 9.40
CA PRO A 345 -8.43 1.83 8.29
C PRO A 345 -8.12 3.28 7.93
N GLN A 346 -7.84 4.12 8.94
CA GLN A 346 -7.51 5.54 8.77
C GLN A 346 -6.13 5.76 8.14
N SER A 347 -5.20 4.84 8.38
CA SER A 347 -3.84 4.85 7.79
C SER A 347 -3.74 4.03 6.50
N THR A 348 -4.86 3.50 6.00
CA THR A 348 -4.91 2.64 4.80
C THR A 348 -5.66 3.36 3.68
N LEU A 349 -5.12 3.27 2.46
CA LEU A 349 -5.80 3.74 1.26
C LEU A 349 -5.77 2.64 0.20
N HIS A 350 -6.93 2.32 -0.34
CA HIS A 350 -7.10 1.43 -1.48
C HIS A 350 -7.28 2.25 -2.78
N MET A 351 -6.83 1.70 -3.90
CA MET A 351 -7.02 2.26 -5.23
C MET A 351 -7.50 1.15 -6.15
N GLY A 352 -8.64 1.35 -6.82
CA GLY A 352 -9.28 0.34 -7.66
C GLY A 352 -10.40 0.92 -8.51
N ASP A 353 -10.85 0.18 -9.52
CA ASP A 353 -11.90 0.60 -10.45
C ASP A 353 -13.27 0.07 -10.04
N GLN A 354 -14.26 0.97 -9.93
CA GLN A 354 -15.63 0.62 -9.48
C GLN A 354 -16.66 0.65 -10.62
N PHE A 355 -16.20 0.57 -11.88
CA PHE A 355 -17.06 0.72 -13.06
C PHE A 355 -17.94 -0.51 -13.37
N THR A 356 -17.56 -1.69 -12.87
CA THR A 356 -18.28 -2.93 -13.18
C THR A 356 -19.34 -3.25 -12.11
N GLN A 357 -20.57 -3.58 -12.54
CA GLN A 357 -21.66 -3.96 -11.63
C GLN A 357 -21.38 -5.27 -10.85
N THR A 358 -20.42 -6.06 -11.34
CA THR A 358 -19.94 -7.31 -10.75
C THR A 358 -18.56 -7.15 -10.08
N GLY A 359 -18.03 -5.92 -10.03
CA GLY A 359 -16.70 -5.61 -9.50
C GLY A 359 -16.62 -5.70 -7.98
N ASN A 360 -15.44 -6.08 -7.48
CA ASN A 360 -15.18 -6.31 -6.06
C ASN A 360 -14.55 -5.10 -5.34
N ASP A 361 -14.15 -4.05 -6.07
CA ASP A 361 -13.49 -2.85 -5.55
C ASP A 361 -14.41 -1.93 -4.73
N LEU A 362 -15.73 -2.01 -4.93
CA LEU A 362 -16.69 -1.27 -4.11
C LEU A 362 -16.55 -1.64 -2.62
N LEU A 363 -16.26 -2.91 -2.33
CA LEU A 363 -16.19 -3.41 -0.96
C LEU A 363 -14.95 -2.96 -0.20
N ALA A 364 -13.88 -2.58 -0.89
CA ALA A 364 -12.68 -2.07 -0.23
C ALA A 364 -12.98 -0.86 0.68
N ARG A 365 -14.02 -0.08 0.37
CA ARG A 365 -14.52 1.05 1.18
C ARG A 365 -14.96 0.65 2.59
N ARG A 366 -15.29 -0.62 2.83
CA ARG A 366 -15.63 -1.13 4.17
C ARG A 366 -14.40 -1.28 5.06
N ALA A 367 -13.21 -1.46 4.47
CA ALA A 367 -11.97 -1.69 5.19
C ALA A 367 -11.08 -0.44 5.28
N CYS A 368 -11.19 0.50 4.32
CA CYS A 368 -10.34 1.69 4.28
C CYS A 368 -10.87 2.77 3.32
N GLY A 369 -10.22 3.95 3.32
CA GLY A 369 -10.46 4.94 2.27
C GLY A 369 -10.16 4.37 0.88
N THR A 370 -10.96 4.72 -0.13
CA THR A 370 -10.80 4.17 -1.49
C THR A 370 -10.79 5.29 -2.53
N LEU A 371 -9.74 5.30 -3.36
CA LEU A 371 -9.66 6.08 -4.58
C LEU A 371 -10.24 5.24 -5.73
N TRP A 372 -11.22 5.80 -6.42
CA TRP A 372 -11.78 5.20 -7.62
C TRP A 372 -10.98 5.71 -8.82
N VAL A 373 -10.33 4.80 -9.54
CA VAL A 373 -9.57 5.09 -10.77
C VAL A 373 -10.19 4.43 -12.00
N ASP A 374 -9.96 5.03 -13.17
CA ASP A 374 -10.46 4.56 -14.46
C ASP A 374 -9.37 4.07 -15.43
N SER A 375 -8.11 4.36 -15.13
CA SER A 375 -6.99 4.11 -16.04
C SER A 375 -5.64 3.99 -15.33
N PRO A 376 -4.65 3.33 -15.95
CA PRO A 376 -3.26 3.35 -15.48
C PRO A 376 -2.68 4.78 -15.40
N GLU A 377 -3.05 5.67 -16.32
CA GLU A 377 -2.60 7.05 -16.36
C GLU A 377 -3.11 7.84 -15.15
N GLU A 378 -4.41 7.72 -14.84
CA GLU A 378 -5.00 8.33 -13.65
C GLU A 378 -4.37 7.78 -12.37
N THR A 379 -4.20 6.46 -12.30
CA THR A 379 -3.49 5.77 -11.21
C THR A 379 -2.11 6.39 -10.97
N ALA A 380 -1.30 6.58 -12.03
CA ALA A 380 0.02 7.19 -11.93
C ALA A 380 -0.01 8.66 -11.50
N VAL A 381 -1.05 9.42 -11.87
CA VAL A 381 -1.24 10.80 -11.42
C VAL A 381 -1.53 10.84 -9.92
N LEU A 382 -2.47 10.03 -9.44
CA LEU A 382 -2.84 9.99 -8.02
C LEU A 382 -1.69 9.52 -7.13
N LEU A 383 -0.93 8.50 -7.55
CA LEU A 383 0.28 8.05 -6.85
C LEU A 383 1.33 9.18 -6.74
N ARG A 384 1.53 9.97 -7.80
CA ARG A 384 2.42 11.14 -7.76
C ARG A 384 1.94 12.21 -6.77
N TYR A 385 0.63 12.45 -6.66
CA TYR A 385 0.10 13.35 -5.64
C TYR A 385 0.34 12.83 -4.22
N MET A 386 0.11 11.53 -3.97
CA MET A 386 0.38 10.92 -2.67
C MET A 386 1.84 11.07 -2.25
N LEU A 387 2.79 10.83 -3.15
CA LEU A 387 4.22 11.01 -2.89
C LEU A 387 4.57 12.48 -2.54
N ARG A 388 3.92 13.45 -3.20
CA ARG A 388 4.12 14.88 -2.92
C ARG A 388 3.54 15.31 -1.58
N MET A 389 2.38 14.77 -1.19
CA MET A 389 1.76 15.07 0.11
C MET A 389 2.63 14.56 1.27
N ARG A 390 3.21 13.37 1.12
CA ARG A 390 4.17 12.82 2.09
C ARG A 390 5.45 13.66 2.24
N ALA A 391 5.86 14.39 1.22
CA ALA A 391 7.06 15.23 1.27
C ALA A 391 6.86 16.60 1.93
N LYS A 392 5.61 16.97 2.26
CA LYS A 392 5.25 18.26 2.87
C LYS A 392 4.88 18.18 4.36
N GLY A 393 4.64 16.98 4.88
CA GLY A 393 4.50 16.69 6.31
C GLY A 393 5.77 16.04 6.81
#